data_AF-A0AAW5KLD2-F1
#
_entry.id   AF-A0AAW5KLD2-F1
#
_cell.length_a   1.000
_cell.length_b   1.000
_cell.length_c   1.000
_cell.angle_alpha   90.00
_cell.angle_beta   90.00
_cell.angle_gamma   90.00
#
_symmetry.space_group_name_H-M   'P 1'
#
loop_
_entity.id
_entity.type
_entity.pdbx_description
1 polymer ?
#
loop_
_entity_poly.entity_id
_entity_poly.type
_entity_poly.pdbx_seq_one_letter_code
_entity_poly.pdbx_strand_id
1 'polypeptide(L)'
;MKRIGMLTSGGDCQGLNAALRGVAKTLYEEYGKEVEIYGLRDGSRGLIEGDYHLMKPSDFSGILVQGGTILGTSRQPFKRMRVVE
;
A
#
# COMPACT_ATOMS: atom_id res chain seq x y z
N MET A 1 -7.62 4.84 16.94
CA MET A 1 -7.38 4.93 15.49
C MET A 1 -6.21 4.04 15.10
N LYS A 2 -6.43 2.99 14.29
CA LYS A 2 -5.37 2.16 13.73
C LYS A 2 -4.86 2.81 12.44
N ARG A 3 -3.54 2.85 12.25
CA ARG A 3 -2.91 3.39 11.03
C ARG A 3 -2.10 2.28 10.37
N ILE A 4 -2.43 1.97 9.12
CA ILE A 4 -1.82 0.87 8.36
C ILE A 4 -1.11 1.45 7.14
N GLY A 5 0.19 1.17 7.01
CA GLY A 5 0.94 1.45 5.80
C GLY A 5 0.95 0.24 4.86
N MET A 6 0.68 0.46 3.57
CA MET A 6 0.69 -0.57 2.54
C MET A 6 1.69 -0.20 1.44
N LEU A 7 2.54 -1.13 1.03
CA LEU A 7 3.48 -0.97 -0.07
C LEU A 7 3.62 -2.27 -0.86
N THR A 8 3.96 -2.16 -2.13
CA THR A 8 4.37 -3.28 -2.99
C THR A 8 5.80 -3.02 -3.48
N SER A 9 6.69 -4.01 -3.36
CA SER A 9 8.12 -3.85 -3.66
C SER A 9 8.66 -5.08 -4.38
N GLY A 10 9.71 -4.90 -5.19
CA GLY A 10 10.29 -5.95 -6.01
C GLY A 10 9.76 -5.97 -7.44
N GLY A 11 9.63 -7.17 -8.03
CA GLY A 11 9.05 -7.34 -9.36
C GLY A 11 7.52 -7.44 -9.30
N ASP A 12 6.85 -6.99 -10.35
CA ASP A 12 5.40 -7.14 -10.47
C ASP A 12 5.01 -8.60 -10.74
N CYS A 13 3.91 -9.03 -10.10
CA CYS A 13 3.28 -10.32 -10.34
C CYS A 13 1.75 -10.17 -10.39
N GLN A 14 1.07 -11.15 -10.98
CA GLN A 14 -0.40 -11.17 -10.94
C GLN A 14 -0.87 -11.35 -9.50
N GLY A 15 -1.86 -10.55 -9.09
CA GLY A 15 -2.50 -10.66 -7.77
C GLY A 15 -2.07 -9.62 -6.75
N LEU A 16 -1.10 -8.74 -7.04
CA LEU A 16 -0.74 -7.65 -6.11
C LEU A 16 -1.93 -6.75 -5.78
N ASN A 17 -2.68 -6.31 -6.79
CA ASN A 17 -3.92 -5.55 -6.59
C ASN A 17 -4.99 -6.35 -5.82
N ALA A 18 -5.07 -7.66 -6.02
CA ALA A 18 -6.00 -8.51 -5.30
C ALA A 18 -5.64 -8.62 -3.81
N ALA A 19 -4.35 -8.77 -3.49
CA ALA A 19 -3.86 -8.77 -2.12
C ALA A 19 -4.10 -7.42 -1.42
N LEU A 20 -3.78 -6.30 -2.09
CA LEU A 20 -4.05 -4.96 -1.59
C LEU A 20 -5.54 -4.77 -1.30
N ARG A 21 -6.42 -5.14 -2.25
CA ARG A 21 -7.88 -5.05 -2.08
C ARG A 21 -8.39 -5.93 -0.95
N GLY A 22 -7.89 -7.16 -0.82
CA GLY A 22 -8.30 -8.09 0.23
C GLY A 22 -8.04 -7.50 1.62
N VAL A 23 -6.82 -7.04 1.86
CA VAL A 23 -6.43 -6.39 3.12
C VAL A 23 -7.26 -5.13 3.37
N ALA A 24 -7.34 -4.23 2.38
CA ALA A 24 -8.04 -2.96 2.55
C ALA A 24 -9.53 -3.15 2.82
N LYS A 25 -10.20 -4.04 2.06
CA LYS A 25 -11.62 -4.33 2.25
C LYS A 25 -11.87 -4.88 3.65
N THR A 26 -11.09 -5.86 4.10
CA THR A 26 -11.26 -6.43 5.46
C THR A 26 -11.07 -5.35 6.52
N LEU A 27 -10.03 -4.53 6.44
CA LEU A 27 -9.79 -3.48 7.43
C LEU A 27 -10.93 -2.45 7.49
N TYR A 28 -11.44 -1.99 6.35
CA TYR A 28 -12.54 -1.03 6.33
C TYR A 28 -13.86 -1.64 6.83
N GLU A 29 -14.14 -2.91 6.54
CA GLU A 29 -15.35 -3.58 7.02
C GLU A 29 -15.30 -3.82 8.54
N GLU A 30 -14.16 -4.26 9.07
CA GLU A 30 -14.00 -4.58 10.49
C GLU A 30 -13.90 -3.34 11.39
N TYR A 31 -13.20 -2.29 10.93
CA TYR A 31 -12.89 -1.12 11.77
C TYR A 31 -13.61 0.17 11.34
N GLY A 32 -14.23 0.21 10.16
CA GLY A 32 -14.96 1.38 9.68
C GLY A 32 -14.13 2.67 9.72
N LYS A 33 -14.56 3.64 10.53
CA LYS A 33 -13.89 4.94 10.70
C LYS A 33 -12.72 4.92 11.68
N GLU A 34 -12.47 3.80 12.35
CA GLU A 34 -11.38 3.65 13.32
C GLU A 34 -10.06 3.17 12.69
N VAL A 35 -10.00 3.08 11.36
CA VAL A 35 -8.81 2.72 10.58
C VAL A 35 -8.50 3.75 9.49
N GLU A 36 -7.21 4.05 9.34
CA GLU A 36 -6.64 4.81 8.24
C GLU A 36 -5.64 3.92 7.50
N ILE A 37 -5.76 3.88 6.17
CA ILE A 37 -4.82 3.15 5.30
C ILE A 37 -4.00 4.17 4.51
N TYR A 38 -2.69 4.03 4.53
CA TYR A 38 -1.76 4.86 3.77
C TYR A 38 -1.06 4.02 2.71
N GLY A 39 -1.17 4.43 1.45
CA GLY A 39 -0.47 3.81 0.32
C GLY A 39 0.90 4.46 0.16
N LEU A 40 1.97 3.67 0.27
CA LEU A 40 3.33 4.14 0.02
C LEU A 40 3.72 3.88 -1.43
N ARG A 41 4.18 4.92 -2.11
CA ARG A 41 4.44 4.89 -3.55
C ARG A 41 5.76 4.17 -3.87
N ASP A 42 5.74 3.33 -4.90
CA ASP A 42 6.91 2.64 -5.46
C ASP A 42 7.74 1.87 -4.40
N GLY A 43 7.04 1.15 -3.53
CA GLY A 43 7.66 0.25 -2.56
C GLY A 43 8.52 0.96 -1.51
N SER A 44 9.73 0.46 -1.28
CA SER A 44 10.61 1.00 -0.24
C SER A 44 11.09 2.43 -0.52
N ARG A 45 11.03 2.90 -1.78
CA ARG A 45 11.34 4.29 -2.13
C ARG A 45 10.40 5.25 -1.40
N GLY A 46 9.09 5.07 -1.53
CA GLY A 46 8.13 5.97 -0.90
C GLY A 46 8.19 5.92 0.62
N LEU A 47 8.52 4.77 1.21
CA LEU A 47 8.78 4.69 2.65
C LEU A 47 9.99 5.52 3.09
N ILE A 48 11.09 5.50 2.32
CA ILE A 48 12.31 6.27 2.64
C ILE A 48 12.08 7.77 2.46
N GLU A 49 11.34 8.16 1.43
CA GLU A 49 11.12 9.56 1.04
C GLU A 49 9.93 10.20 1.76
N GLY A 50 9.13 9.42 2.49
CA GLY A 50 7.87 9.89 3.06
C GLY A 50 6.78 10.15 2.01
N ASP A 51 6.89 9.52 0.84
CA ASP A 51 5.91 9.59 -0.26
C ASP A 51 4.80 8.56 -0.03
N TYR A 52 3.82 8.97 0.77
CA TYR A 52 2.62 8.20 1.09
C TYR A 52 1.38 9.09 1.10
N HIS A 53 0.22 8.50 0.84
CA HIS A 53 -1.05 9.22 0.83
C HIS A 53 -2.16 8.41 1.49
N LEU A 54 -3.13 9.12 2.06
CA LEU A 54 -4.32 8.50 2.64
C LEU A 54 -5.16 7.88 1.53
N MET A 55 -5.44 6.59 1.67
CA MET A 55 -6.28 5.81 0.77
C MET A 55 -7.72 5.82 1.27
N LYS A 56 -8.66 5.81 0.32
CA LYS A 56 -10.10 5.68 0.54
C LYS A 56 -10.56 4.30 0.06
N PRO A 57 -11.72 3.81 0.54
CA PRO A 57 -12.32 2.57 0.02
C PRO A 57 -12.49 2.56 -1.51
N SER A 58 -12.78 3.72 -2.11
CA SER A 58 -12.92 3.88 -3.57
C SER A 58 -11.65 3.56 -4.34
N ASP A 59 -10.48 3.77 -3.73
CA ASP A 59 -9.17 3.63 -4.39
C ASP A 59 -8.83 2.14 -4.61
N PHE A 60 -9.52 1.23 -3.90
CA PHE A 60 -9.40 -0.22 -4.06
C PHE A 60 -10.52 -0.83 -4.92
N SER A 61 -11.37 0.00 -5.55
CA SER A 61 -12.44 -0.46 -6.43
C SER A 61 -11.95 -0.60 -7.87
N GLY A 62 -12.39 -1.65 -8.58
CA GLY A 62 -12.01 -1.87 -9.99
C GLY A 62 -10.57 -2.33 -10.23
N ILE A 63 -9.72 -2.39 -9.20
CA ILE A 63 -8.29 -2.68 -9.35
C ILE A 63 -7.97 -4.15 -9.64
N LEU A 64 -8.93 -5.06 -9.45
CA LEU A 64 -8.72 -6.50 -9.66
C LEU A 64 -8.40 -6.88 -11.10
N VAL A 65 -8.89 -6.10 -12.06
CA VAL A 65 -8.66 -6.33 -13.50
C VAL A 65 -7.46 -5.55 -14.04
N GLN A 66 -6.80 -4.74 -13.19
CA GLN A 66 -5.64 -3.95 -13.56
C GLN A 66 -4.37 -4.76 -13.36
N GLY A 67 -3.49 -4.75 -14.38
CA GLY A 67 -2.15 -5.28 -14.27
C GLY A 67 -1.28 -4.47 -13.29
N GLY A 68 -0.18 -5.10 -12.85
CA GLY A 68 0.75 -4.48 -11.91
C GLY A 68 0.14 -4.23 -10.53
N THR A 69 0.44 -3.06 -9.97
CA THR A 69 -0.01 -2.62 -8.63
C THR A 69 -0.37 -1.14 -8.65
N ILE A 70 -1.49 -0.78 -8.01
CA ILE A 70 -1.92 0.63 -7.88
C ILE A 70 -0.96 1.51 -7.07
N LEU A 71 -0.07 0.91 -6.28
CA LEU A 71 0.94 1.64 -5.50
C LEU A 71 2.27 1.81 -6.24
N GLY A 72 2.44 1.17 -7.39
CA GLY A 72 3.73 1.04 -8.07
C GLY A 72 4.71 0.12 -7.32
N THR A 73 5.88 -0.09 -7.90
CA THR A 73 6.95 -0.87 -7.28
C THR A 73 8.31 -0.28 -7.64
N SER A 74 9.29 -0.46 -6.75
CA SER A 74 10.70 -0.20 -7.06
C SER A 74 11.58 -1.30 -6.49
N ARG A 75 12.81 -1.37 -6.99
CA ARG A 75 13.88 -2.22 -6.44
C ARG A 75 14.76 -1.47 -5.44
N GLN A 76 14.25 -0.38 -4.85
CA GLN A 76 14.99 0.43 -3.89
C GLN A 76 15.32 -0.42 -2.65
N PRO A 77 16.60 -0.60 -2.29
CA PRO A 77 16.95 -1.40 -1.13
C PRO A 77 16.51 -0.72 0.18
N PHE A 78 15.74 -1.44 0.99
CA PHE A 78 15.30 -0.96 2.31
C PHE A 78 16.46 -0.67 3.28
N LYS A 79 17.66 -1.22 3.02
CA LYS A 79 18.88 -1.00 3.84
C LYS A 79 19.30 0.47 3.95
N ARG A 80 18.72 1.36 3.13
CA ARG A 80 18.96 2.81 3.16
C ARG A 80 17.93 3.58 4.00
N MET A 81 17.01 2.88 4.67
CA MET A 81 16.01 3.50 5.53
C MET A 81 16.66 4.09 6.78
N ARG A 82 16.20 5.28 7.17
CA ARG A 82 16.57 5.87 8.46
C ARG A 82 15.84 5.09 9.55
N VAL A 83 16.58 4.60 10.54
CA VAL A 83 15.97 4.03 11.76
C VAL A 83 15.40 5.21 12.55
N VAL A 84 14.10 5.17 12.83
CA VAL A 84 13.45 6.10 13.74
C VAL A 84 13.64 5.54 15.14
N GLU A 85 14.35 6.27 16.00
CA GLU A 85 14.48 5.96 17.44
C GLU A 85 13.19 6.32 18.20
#